data_AF-A0A8T4HKG0-F1
#
_entry.id   AF-A0A8T4HKG0-F1
#
_cell.length_a   1.000
_cell.length_b   1.000
_cell.length_c   1.000
_cell.angle_alpha   90.00
_cell.angle_beta   90.00
_cell.angle_gamma   90.00
#
_symmetry.space_group_name_H-M   'P 1'
#
loop_
_entity.id
_entity.type
_entity.pdbx_description
1 polymer ?
#
loop_
_entity_poly.entity_id
_entity_poly.type
_entity_poly.pdbx_seq_one_letter_code
_entity_poly.pdbx_strand_id
1 'polypeptide(L)' 'MSQKTETTTDDVLYSAQVRHEDGRYTLTVTDLVNDTVQVFPVAKRAVDRLPFYLDMLKSKLS' A
#
# COMPACT_ATOMS: atom_id res chain seq x y z
N MET A 1 -12.89 -4.86 36.92
CA MET A 1 -12.80 -3.88 35.82
C MET A 1 -11.61 -4.27 34.97
N SER A 2 -11.84 -4.38 33.66
CA SER A 2 -11.20 -5.29 32.71
C SER A 2 -9.73 -5.02 32.37
N GLN A 3 -9.09 -6.08 31.88
CA GLN A 3 -7.72 -6.20 31.42
C GLN A 3 -7.34 -5.12 30.40
N LYS A 4 -6.16 -4.54 30.58
CA LYS A 4 -5.46 -3.67 29.64
C LYS A 4 -5.04 -4.51 28.42
N THR A 5 -5.71 -4.34 27.29
CA THR A 5 -5.25 -4.89 26.00
C THR A 5 -3.93 -4.23 25.63
N GLU A 6 -2.83 -4.95 25.77
CA GLU A 6 -1.59 -4.66 25.03
C GLU A 6 -1.84 -5.02 23.56
N THR A 7 -2.29 -4.02 22.79
CA THR A 7 -2.16 -4.06 21.34
C THR A 7 -0.69 -3.87 21.02
N THR A 8 0.00 -4.93 20.61
CA THR A 8 1.20 -4.82 19.78
C THR A 8 0.82 -3.92 18.61
N THR A 9 1.26 -2.68 18.63
CA THR A 9 0.95 -1.73 17.57
C THR A 9 1.90 -2.08 16.45
N ASP A 10 1.42 -2.80 15.44
CA ASP A 10 2.19 -3.02 14.23
C ASP A 10 2.40 -1.64 13.58
N ASP A 11 3.65 -1.17 13.59
CA ASP A 11 3.98 0.12 13.00
C ASP A 11 3.90 0.03 11.47
N VAL A 12 3.05 0.87 10.87
CA VAL A 12 2.97 0.98 9.41
C VAL A 12 4.14 1.82 8.93
N LEU A 13 5.11 1.18 8.28
CA LEU A 13 6.31 1.87 7.77
C LEU A 13 6.07 2.57 6.43
N TYR A 14 5.29 1.93 5.55
CA TYR A 14 4.98 2.43 4.21
C TYR A 14 3.51 2.23 3.88
N SER A 15 2.95 3.16 3.10
CA SER A 15 1.66 2.97 2.43
C SER A 15 1.79 3.24 0.93
N ALA A 16 1.03 2.49 0.14
CA ALA A 16 1.00 2.62 -1.32
C ALA A 16 -0.45 2.73 -1.79
N GLN A 17 -0.76 3.79 -2.53
CA GLN A 17 -2.12 4.09 -2.99
C GLN A 17 -2.11 4.31 -4.50
N VAL A 18 -2.95 3.56 -5.22
CA VAL A 18 -3.25 3.88 -6.62
C VAL A 18 -4.45 4.79 -6.69
N ARG A 19 -4.30 5.92 -7.38
CA ARG A 19 -5.37 6.89 -7.64
C ARG A 19 -5.65 6.97 -9.14
N HIS A 20 -6.90 7.27 -9.49
CA HIS A 20 -7.33 7.51 -10.85
C HIS A 20 -7.94 8.92 -10.93
N GLU A 21 -7.29 9.80 -11.68
CA GLU A 21 -7.65 11.21 -11.82
C GLU A 21 -7.42 11.63 -13.27
N ASP A 22 -8.41 12.30 -13.89
CA ASP A 22 -8.36 12.77 -15.28
C ASP A 22 -7.92 11.71 -16.31
N GLY A 23 -8.38 10.47 -16.14
CA GLY A 23 -8.06 9.35 -17.04
C GLY A 23 -6.63 8.82 -16.89
N ARG A 24 -5.87 9.30 -15.90
CA ARG A 24 -4.51 8.87 -15.59
C ARG A 24 -4.48 8.14 -14.27
N TYR A 25 -3.60 7.14 -14.18
CA TYR A 25 -3.35 6.44 -12.92
C TYR A 25 -2.03 6.90 -12.33
N THR A 26 -2.01 7.12 -11.02
CA THR A 26 -0.80 7.43 -10.27
C THR A 26 -0.66 6.50 -9.08
N LEU A 27 0.57 6.06 -8.80
CA LEU A 27 0.93 5.38 -7.57
C LEU A 27 1.59 6.39 -6.63
N THR A 28 0.97 6.62 -5.48
CA THR A 28 1.54 7.39 -4.38
C THR A 28 2.13 6.42 -3.37
N VAL A 29 3.43 6.57 -3.09
CA VAL A 29 4.12 5.83 -2.03
C VAL A 29 4.46 6.83 -0.93
N THR A 30 3.94 6.58 0.27
CA THR A 30 4.22 7.36 1.48
C THR A 30 5.12 6.55 2.39
N ASP A 31 6.31 7.07 2.66
CA ASP A 31 7.19 6.62 3.73
C ASP A 31 6.79 7.35 5.02
N LEU A 32 6.18 6.61 5.95
CA LEU A 32 5.67 7.17 7.20
C LEU A 32 6.77 7.35 8.26
N VAL A 33 7.93 6.72 8.06
CA VAL A 33 9.08 6.84 8.95
C VAL A 33 9.83 8.15 8.68
N ASN A 34 9.99 8.48 7.40
CA ASN A 34 10.76 9.65 6.96
C ASN A 34 9.88 10.83 6.50
N ASP A 35 8.55 10.71 6.58
CA ASP A 35 7.57 11.70 6.12
C ASP A 35 7.82 12.15 4.66
N THR A 36 8.04 11.17 3.77
CA THR A 36 8.26 11.44 2.34
C THR A 36 7.15 10.87 1.47
N VAL A 37 6.84 11.57 0.39
CA VAL A 37 5.82 11.18 -0.57
C VAL A 37 6.42 11.16 -1.96
N GLN A 38 6.27 10.04 -2.65
CA GLN A 38 6.70 9.85 -4.03
C GLN A 38 5.48 9.51 -4.89
N VAL A 39 5.38 10.14 -6.06
CA VAL A 39 4.23 9.95 -6.97
C VAL A 39 4.74 9.54 -8.34
N PHE A 40 4.22 8.42 -8.85
CA PHE A 40 4.63 7.85 -10.13
C PHE A 40 3.42 7.71 -11.06
N PRO A 41 3.49 8.16 -12.33
CA PRO A 41 2.49 7.81 -13.31
C PRO A 41 2.58 6.30 -13.57
N VAL A 42 1.43 5.63 -13.63
CA VAL A 42 1.36 4.19 -13.89
C VAL A 42 0.42 3.89 -15.05
N ALA A 43 0.79 2.91 -15.86
CA ALA A 43 -0.06 2.46 -16.95
C ALA A 43 -1.26 1.66 -16.40
N LYS A 44 -2.45 1.85 -16.99
CA LYS A 44 -3.66 1.07 -16.62
C LYS A 44 -3.39 -0.44 -16.61
N ARG A 45 -2.64 -0.96 -17.59
CA ARG A 45 -2.28 -2.39 -17.67
C ARG A 45 -1.51 -2.89 -16.44
N ALA A 46 -0.68 -2.04 -15.82
CA ALA A 46 0.02 -2.39 -14.59
C ALA A 46 -0.93 -2.39 -13.39
N VAL A 47 -1.85 -1.42 -13.33
CA VAL A 47 -2.91 -1.36 -12.30
C VAL A 47 -3.81 -2.59 -12.38
N ASP A 48 -4.22 -3.00 -13.58
CA ASP A 48 -5.06 -4.19 -13.82
C ASP A 48 -4.38 -5.49 -13.35
N ARG A 49 -3.04 -5.50 -13.22
CA ARG A 49 -2.24 -6.65 -12.74
C ARG A 49 -2.04 -6.67 -11.23
N LEU A 50 -2.39 -5.62 -10.50
CA LEU A 50 -2.21 -5.56 -9.05
C LEU A 50 -2.88 -6.73 -8.31
N PRO A 51 -4.13 -7.15 -8.61
CA PRO A 51 -4.73 -8.29 -7.93
C PRO A 51 -3.88 -9.57 -8.06
N PHE A 52 -3.37 -9.83 -9.27
CA PHE A 52 -2.51 -10.98 -9.52
C PHE A 52 -1.20 -10.93 -8.72
N TYR A 53 -0.53 -9.77 -8.67
CA TYR A 53 0.71 -9.62 -7.89
C TYR A 53 0.46 -9.75 -6.38
N LEU A 54 -0.64 -9.19 -5.89
CA LEU A 54 -1.02 -9.29 -4.48
C LEU A 54 -1.35 -10.73 -4.08
N ASP A 55 -2.02 -11.50 -4.94
CA ASP A 55 -2.27 -12.92 -4.71
C ASP A 55 -0.99 -13.75 -4.72
N MET A 56 -0.06 -13.45 -5.65
CA MET A 56 1.28 -14.05 -5.64
C MET A 56 2.03 -13.74 -4.35
N LEU A 57 2.00 -12.50 -3.86
CA LEU A 57 2.61 -12.11 -2.58
C LEU A 57 2.02 -12.90 -1.42
N LYS A 58 0.69 -13.00 -1.32
CA LYS A 58 0.02 -13.79 -0.28
C LYS A 58 0.50 -15.25 -0.26
N SER A 59 0.64 -15.89 -1.43
CA SER A 59 1.11 -17.28 -1.53
C SER A 59 2.56 -17.50 -1.06
N LYS A 60 3.34 -16.42 -0.93
CA LYS A 60 4.74 -16.47 -0.47
C LYS A 60 4.89 -16.15 1.01
N LEU A 61 3.84 -15.58 1.62
CA LEU A 61 3.79 -15.20 3.02
C LEU A 61 3.09 -16.26 3.89
N SER A 62 2.38 -17.20 3.25
CA SER A 62 1.82 -18.42 3.83
C SER A 62 2.83 -19.57 3.80
#